data_AF-A0A9D4ZUV0-F1
#
_entry.id   AF-A0A9D4ZUV0-F1
#
_cell.length_a   1.000
_cell.length_b   1.000
_cell.length_c   1.000
_cell.angle_alpha   90.00
_cell.angle_beta   90.00
_cell.angle_gamma   90.00
#
_symmetry.space_group_name_H-M   'P 1'
#
loop_
_entity.id
_entity.type
_entity.pdbx_description
1 polymer ?
#
loop_
_entity_poly.entity_id
_entity_poly.type
_entity_poly.pdbx_seq_one_letter_code
_entity_poly.pdbx_strand_id
1 'polypeptide(L)'
;MNNETELVQLCINAACKTKQTVDKWRLQRRSLDRLPSHLADTLLRRLITRRLLHPSLLEVFKHSAEEIDLRGDNSVDAEWMAYLGAFRHLRYLNIAECHRINSSALWPTAGMNSLKELDLSRCSKVNDAGINHIISIPNLEKLHISKTGVTAKGIKLLASLKNLSLLDLGGLPVDDACLASLQVLENLQHIELWGSKVSNEGAALLNTFPKLTHLNLDWTSVTKLPNLSALECLNMSNCTIDSILKDDKSPLKKLIFAGSKFLNEAETLLYANTNFLSFLDLAHTGLDKFFFLSKLKVIEHLNLSSCIMDDDSVEMVACIGGKLKSLNLSGTWISSAGLGILAGHVPNLEILSLSQTSVDDTAFSFISMMPSLKDVDLSSTNIKGFLNQESTDLDSLSLTTIQNLKQLERLNLEHTQVINEALFPLSSFQELRYLSLKSPSLADISLYHLSSVPKLTKLSICDAVLTSYALDMFKVPETLKLMDLRGCWLLTKEDILSFCRNHPQIEVRHELVTVLPFEENGHHHHSSPSRLTSRTTQATRKKEQTPLSPSFVDQRMKYSRDELLALQFMSLPLAKRDNSILE
;
A
#
# COMPACT_ATOMS: atom_id res chain seq x y z
N MET A 1 21.25 -8.74 4.49
CA MET A 1 22.50 -9.42 4.10
C MET A 1 22.11 -10.76 3.48
N ASN A 2 21.97 -10.86 2.15
CA ASN A 2 21.60 -12.12 1.48
C ASN A 2 22.69 -12.52 0.50
N ASN A 3 23.68 -13.28 0.98
CA ASN A 3 24.47 -14.18 0.15
C ASN A 3 24.05 -15.62 0.48
N GLU A 4 22.75 -15.91 0.38
CA GLU A 4 22.34 -17.30 0.28
C GLU A 4 22.80 -17.80 -1.09
N THR A 5 23.59 -18.87 -1.13
CA THR A 5 24.02 -19.44 -2.41
C THR A 5 22.80 -19.91 -3.19
N GLU A 6 22.83 -19.76 -4.51
CA GLU A 6 21.76 -20.21 -5.42
C GLU A 6 21.33 -21.66 -5.14
N LEU A 7 22.30 -22.51 -4.76
CA LEU A 7 22.08 -23.88 -4.33
C LEU A 7 21.15 -23.99 -3.11
N VAL A 8 21.31 -23.14 -2.08
CA VAL A 8 20.45 -23.15 -0.88
C VAL A 8 19.01 -22.82 -1.26
N GLN A 9 18.80 -21.82 -2.11
CA GLN A 9 17.48 -21.45 -2.61
C GLN A 9 16.84 -22.60 -3.41
N LEU A 10 17.60 -23.25 -4.30
CA LEU A 10 17.14 -24.42 -5.03
C LEU A 10 16.76 -25.58 -4.09
N CYS A 11 17.57 -25.85 -3.06
CA CYS A 11 17.28 -26.86 -2.05
C CYS A 11 16.00 -26.55 -1.26
N ILE A 12 15.81 -25.32 -0.80
CA ILE A 12 14.59 -24.90 -0.08
C ILE A 12 13.36 -25.01 -0.99
N ASN A 13 13.50 -24.58 -2.25
CA ASN A 13 12.41 -24.69 -3.23
C ASN A 13 12.03 -26.14 -3.52
N ALA A 14 13.02 -27.04 -3.58
CA ALA A 14 12.79 -28.48 -3.74
C ALA A 14 12.15 -29.09 -2.49
N ALA A 15 12.62 -28.73 -1.29
CA ALA A 15 12.08 -29.20 -0.02
C ALA A 15 10.60 -28.82 0.17
N CYS A 16 10.23 -27.62 -0.27
CA CYS A 16 8.87 -27.08 -0.19
C CYS A 16 8.05 -27.31 -1.47
N LYS A 17 8.46 -28.20 -2.38
CA LYS A 17 7.79 -28.38 -3.69
C LYS A 17 6.35 -28.87 -3.55
N THR A 18 6.11 -29.88 -2.72
CA THR A 18 4.80 -30.50 -2.53
C THR A 18 4.61 -30.97 -1.08
N LYS A 19 3.38 -31.28 -0.68
CA LYS A 19 3.14 -31.94 0.60
C LYS A 19 3.91 -33.26 0.75
N GLN A 20 4.03 -34.04 -0.33
CA GLN A 20 4.79 -35.29 -0.33
C GLN A 20 6.28 -35.08 -0.08
N THR A 21 6.88 -34.00 -0.61
CA THR A 21 8.30 -33.70 -0.33
C THR A 21 8.49 -33.33 1.13
N VAL A 22 7.57 -32.53 1.69
CA VAL A 22 7.55 -32.19 3.11
C VAL A 22 7.48 -33.44 3.98
N ASP A 23 6.53 -34.34 3.68
CA ASP A 23 6.40 -35.59 4.44
C ASP A 23 7.64 -36.49 4.33
N LYS A 24 8.32 -36.52 3.17
CA LYS A 24 9.56 -37.29 2.98
C LYS A 24 10.68 -36.85 3.90
N TRP A 25 10.99 -35.56 3.95
CA TRP A 25 12.07 -35.07 4.82
C TRP A 25 11.64 -34.94 6.28
N ARG A 26 10.35 -34.75 6.58
CA ARG A 26 9.82 -34.70 7.95
C ARG A 26 10.17 -35.96 8.76
N LEU A 27 10.21 -37.12 8.09
CA LEU A 27 10.61 -38.39 8.71
C LEU A 27 12.09 -38.39 9.14
N GLN A 28 12.93 -37.50 8.60
CA GLN A 28 14.35 -37.34 8.93
C GLN A 28 14.58 -36.33 10.07
N ARG A 29 13.67 -36.31 11.04
CA ARG A 29 13.57 -35.31 12.12
C ARG A 29 14.90 -34.95 12.81
N ARG A 30 15.75 -35.95 13.10
CA ARG A 30 17.03 -35.75 13.81
C ARG A 30 18.03 -34.86 13.05
N SER A 31 18.00 -34.88 11.73
CA SER A 31 18.90 -34.06 10.90
C SER A 31 18.46 -32.60 10.87
N LEU A 32 17.16 -32.35 11.08
CA LEU A 32 16.54 -31.03 10.98
C LEU A 32 16.54 -30.28 12.31
N ASP A 33 16.58 -30.99 13.44
CA ASP A 33 16.77 -30.38 14.77
C ASP A 33 18.11 -29.60 14.87
N ARG A 34 19.07 -29.88 13.98
CA ARG A 34 20.39 -29.22 13.91
C ARG A 34 20.48 -28.18 12.79
N LEU A 35 19.36 -27.84 12.16
CA LEU A 35 19.34 -26.86 11.08
C LEU A 35 19.77 -25.50 11.64
N PRO A 36 20.71 -24.78 11.00
CA PRO A 36 21.03 -23.39 11.37
C PRO A 36 19.76 -22.54 11.36
N SER A 37 19.63 -21.62 12.33
CA SER A 37 18.39 -20.84 12.53
C SER A 37 17.94 -20.10 11.28
N HIS A 38 18.86 -19.43 10.60
CA HIS A 38 18.58 -18.77 9.32
C HIS A 38 17.97 -19.70 8.25
N LEU A 39 18.44 -20.95 8.14
CA LEU A 39 17.87 -21.92 7.20
C LEU A 39 16.51 -22.44 7.69
N ALA A 40 16.34 -22.63 9.00
CA ALA A 40 15.08 -23.01 9.60
C ALA A 40 14.00 -21.95 9.36
N ASP A 41 14.32 -20.69 9.60
CA ASP A 41 13.41 -19.55 9.43
C ASP A 41 13.06 -19.38 7.94
N THR A 42 14.03 -19.47 7.02
CA THR A 42 13.74 -19.39 5.57
C THR A 42 12.91 -20.57 5.07
N LEU A 43 13.16 -21.79 5.56
CA LEU A 43 12.33 -22.96 5.24
C LEU A 43 10.90 -22.79 5.76
N LEU A 44 10.74 -22.35 7.00
CA LEU A 44 9.44 -22.11 7.64
C LEU A 44 8.66 -21.02 6.92
N ARG A 45 9.29 -19.88 6.61
CA ARG A 45 8.69 -18.82 5.76
C ARG A 45 8.19 -19.39 4.43
N ARG A 46 8.99 -20.20 3.75
CA ARG A 46 8.61 -20.80 2.46
C ARG A 46 7.45 -21.80 2.60
N LEU A 47 7.40 -22.58 3.68
CA LEU A 47 6.28 -23.49 3.96
C LEU A 47 4.98 -22.73 4.18
N ILE A 48 5.03 -21.60 4.89
CA ILE A 48 3.87 -20.73 5.15
C ILE A 48 3.38 -20.10 3.85
N THR A 49 4.28 -19.51 3.04
CA THR A 49 3.90 -18.93 1.74
C THR A 49 3.22 -19.95 0.81
N ARG A 50 3.63 -21.22 0.89
CA ARG A 50 3.04 -22.31 0.09
C ARG A 50 1.86 -23.03 0.76
N ARG A 51 1.44 -22.61 1.95
CA ARG A 51 0.37 -23.25 2.75
C ARG A 51 0.62 -24.74 2.98
N LEU A 52 1.87 -25.12 3.20
CA LEU A 52 2.31 -26.50 3.45
C LEU A 52 2.58 -26.78 4.93
N LEU A 53 2.47 -25.76 5.79
CA LEU A 53 2.68 -25.88 7.23
C LEU A 53 1.40 -26.40 7.92
N HIS A 54 1.58 -27.26 8.91
CA HIS A 54 0.53 -27.76 9.80
C HIS A 54 1.11 -27.91 11.23
N PRO A 55 0.29 -27.92 12.30
CA PRO A 55 0.78 -27.76 13.68
C PRO A 55 1.91 -28.73 14.06
N SER A 56 1.73 -30.02 13.77
CA SER A 56 2.72 -31.05 14.13
C SER A 56 4.04 -30.99 13.34
N LEU A 57 4.13 -30.16 12.29
CA LEU A 57 5.39 -29.91 11.58
C LEU A 57 6.25 -28.88 12.32
N LEU A 58 5.65 -27.98 13.12
CA LEU A 58 6.39 -27.03 13.95
C LEU A 58 7.36 -27.73 14.92
N GLU A 59 7.03 -28.95 15.32
CA GLU A 59 7.86 -29.74 16.25
C GLU A 59 9.27 -30.06 15.73
N VAL A 60 9.49 -29.93 14.42
CA VAL A 60 10.79 -30.08 13.77
C VAL A 60 11.67 -28.83 13.95
N PHE A 61 11.05 -27.68 14.18
CA PHE A 61 11.73 -26.38 14.23
C PHE A 61 11.97 -25.85 15.65
N LYS A 62 11.45 -26.55 16.68
CA LYS A 62 11.44 -26.10 18.09
C LYS A 62 12.82 -25.79 18.69
N HIS A 63 13.89 -26.34 18.10
CA HIS A 63 15.27 -26.18 18.55
C HIS A 63 16.12 -25.30 17.62
N SER A 64 15.59 -24.90 16.47
CA SER A 64 16.36 -24.19 15.44
C SER A 64 15.77 -22.83 15.09
N ALA A 65 14.45 -22.70 15.01
CA ALA A 65 13.83 -21.46 14.55
C ALA A 65 13.87 -20.37 15.63
N GLU A 66 14.20 -19.16 15.18
CA GLU A 66 14.24 -17.95 16.01
C GLU A 66 13.09 -16.99 15.64
N GLU A 67 12.53 -17.12 14.43
CA GLU A 67 11.49 -16.22 13.91
C GLU A 67 10.33 -17.00 13.30
N ILE A 68 9.11 -16.71 13.75
CA ILE A 68 7.89 -17.29 13.18
C ILE A 68 6.89 -16.19 12.88
N ASP A 69 6.47 -16.11 11.62
CA ASP A 69 5.41 -15.20 11.15
C ASP A 69 4.25 -16.01 10.55
N LEU A 70 3.16 -16.07 11.29
CA LEU A 70 1.91 -16.74 10.93
C LEU A 70 0.78 -15.73 10.69
N ARG A 71 1.10 -14.47 10.40
CA ARG A 71 0.11 -13.40 10.27
C ARG A 71 -1.00 -13.75 9.28
N GLY A 72 -2.25 -13.54 9.71
CA GLY A 72 -3.45 -13.74 8.91
C GLY A 72 -3.78 -15.20 8.60
N ASP A 73 -3.07 -16.17 9.18
CA ASP A 73 -3.37 -17.57 8.97
C ASP A 73 -4.60 -18.00 9.80
N ASN A 74 -5.70 -18.27 9.09
CA ASN A 74 -6.97 -18.65 9.69
C ASN A 74 -6.97 -20.05 10.34
N SER A 75 -5.91 -20.85 10.15
CA SER A 75 -5.79 -22.18 10.74
C SER A 75 -5.17 -22.14 12.15
N VAL A 76 -4.53 -21.04 12.54
CA VAL A 76 -3.78 -20.91 13.79
C VAL A 76 -4.72 -20.76 14.98
N ASP A 77 -4.70 -21.76 15.86
CA ASP A 77 -5.55 -21.86 17.04
C ASP A 77 -4.75 -22.33 18.28
N ALA A 78 -5.44 -22.78 19.33
CA ALA A 78 -4.80 -23.25 20.56
C ALA A 78 -3.87 -24.46 20.36
N GLU A 79 -4.11 -25.32 19.36
CA GLU A 79 -3.23 -26.46 19.07
C GLU A 79 -1.87 -25.95 18.57
N TRP A 80 -1.88 -25.00 17.63
CA TRP A 80 -0.68 -24.36 17.12
C TRP A 80 0.14 -23.73 18.24
N MET A 81 -0.52 -22.98 19.12
CA MET A 81 0.14 -22.33 20.25
C MET A 81 0.77 -23.34 21.21
N ALA A 82 0.17 -24.52 21.41
CA ALA A 82 0.76 -25.56 22.24
C ALA A 82 2.11 -26.06 21.67
N TYR A 83 2.23 -26.18 20.35
CA TYR A 83 3.51 -26.48 19.71
C TYR A 83 4.50 -25.33 19.82
N LEU A 84 4.03 -24.08 19.65
CA LEU A 84 4.87 -22.88 19.75
C LEU A 84 5.47 -22.69 21.15
N GLY A 85 4.75 -23.06 22.21
CA GLY A 85 5.27 -23.03 23.57
C GLY A 85 6.48 -23.94 23.82
N ALA A 86 6.76 -24.91 22.93
CA ALA A 86 7.92 -25.78 23.03
C ALA A 86 9.22 -25.18 22.45
N PHE A 87 9.15 -24.00 21.80
CA PHE A 87 10.30 -23.39 21.15
C PHE A 87 11.23 -22.74 22.17
N ARG A 88 12.53 -23.09 22.10
CA ARG A 88 13.53 -22.65 23.10
C ARG A 88 14.31 -21.40 22.72
N HIS A 89 14.32 -21.06 21.45
CA HIS A 89 15.11 -19.97 20.89
C HIS A 89 14.27 -18.95 20.12
N LEU A 90 12.94 -19.07 20.18
CA LEU A 90 12.04 -18.15 19.50
C LEU A 90 12.20 -16.74 20.09
N ARG A 91 12.61 -15.80 19.24
CA ARG A 91 12.79 -14.37 19.55
C ARG A 91 11.67 -13.52 19.01
N TYR A 92 11.11 -13.91 17.86
CA TYR A 92 10.04 -13.19 17.18
C TYR A 92 8.86 -14.12 16.91
N LEU A 93 7.67 -13.74 17.37
CA LEU A 93 6.43 -14.43 17.07
C LEU A 93 5.38 -13.42 16.58
N ASN A 94 4.98 -13.55 15.32
CA ASN A 94 3.87 -12.81 14.75
C ASN A 94 2.68 -13.72 14.48
N ILE A 95 1.59 -13.46 15.18
CA ILE A 95 0.29 -14.11 15.00
C ILE A 95 -0.81 -13.06 14.83
N ALA A 96 -0.46 -11.88 14.33
CA ALA A 96 -1.42 -10.83 14.01
C ALA A 96 -2.50 -11.35 13.05
N GLU A 97 -3.71 -10.82 13.17
CA GLU A 97 -4.86 -11.17 12.32
C GLU A 97 -5.26 -12.67 12.38
N CYS A 98 -4.77 -13.45 13.35
CA CYS A 98 -5.19 -14.84 13.58
C CYS A 98 -6.51 -14.92 14.36
N HIS A 99 -7.65 -14.90 13.67
CA HIS A 99 -8.98 -14.76 14.28
C HIS A 99 -9.47 -15.93 15.18
N ARG A 100 -8.76 -17.06 15.18
CA ARG A 100 -9.07 -18.21 16.06
C ARG A 100 -8.32 -18.19 17.39
N ILE A 101 -7.30 -17.35 17.53
CA ILE A 101 -6.58 -17.17 18.79
C ILE A 101 -7.44 -16.41 19.81
N ASN A 102 -7.50 -16.93 21.03
CA ASN A 102 -8.13 -16.31 22.18
C ASN A 102 -7.13 -16.23 23.34
N SER A 103 -7.52 -15.58 24.44
CA SER A 103 -6.62 -15.42 25.61
C SER A 103 -6.10 -16.74 26.18
N SER A 104 -6.91 -17.80 26.21
CA SER A 104 -6.46 -19.08 26.75
C SER A 104 -5.40 -19.72 25.86
N ALA A 105 -5.48 -19.57 24.53
CA ALA A 105 -4.46 -20.08 23.61
C ALA A 105 -3.06 -19.49 23.86
N LEU A 106 -2.93 -18.39 24.60
CA LEU A 106 -1.64 -17.77 24.92
C LEU A 106 -0.93 -18.39 26.13
N TRP A 107 -1.58 -19.27 26.90
CA TRP A 107 -0.93 -19.93 28.05
C TRP A 107 0.44 -20.56 27.73
N PRO A 108 0.69 -21.18 26.55
CA PRO A 108 1.97 -21.81 26.25
C PRO A 108 3.12 -20.81 26.08
N THR A 109 2.83 -19.51 25.88
CA THR A 109 3.87 -18.49 25.77
C THR A 109 4.39 -18.05 27.14
N ALA A 110 3.74 -18.47 28.22
CA ALA A 110 4.14 -18.12 29.56
C ALA A 110 5.55 -18.67 29.87
N GLY A 111 6.45 -17.79 30.32
CA GLY A 111 7.83 -18.17 30.64
C GLY A 111 8.76 -18.39 29.42
N MET A 112 8.37 -17.97 28.21
CA MET A 112 9.25 -18.00 27.04
C MET A 112 10.42 -17.00 27.19
N ASN A 113 11.54 -17.46 27.74
CA ASN A 113 12.67 -16.59 28.08
C ASN A 113 13.43 -16.00 26.89
N SER A 114 13.31 -16.58 25.69
CA SER A 114 13.99 -16.08 24.50
C SER A 114 13.18 -15.04 23.73
N LEU A 115 11.88 -14.93 23.99
CA LEU A 115 10.97 -14.12 23.19
C LEU A 115 11.19 -12.63 23.48
N LYS A 116 11.49 -11.88 22.41
CA LYS A 116 11.75 -10.43 22.44
C LYS A 116 10.62 -9.65 21.80
N GLU A 117 9.97 -10.20 20.79
CA GLU A 117 8.92 -9.53 20.04
C GLU A 117 7.71 -10.44 19.86
N LEU A 118 6.55 -9.91 20.24
CA LEU A 118 5.26 -10.59 20.13
C LEU A 118 4.24 -9.66 19.47
N ASP A 119 3.70 -10.10 18.33
CA ASP A 119 2.64 -9.39 17.63
C ASP A 119 1.33 -10.20 17.67
N LEU A 120 0.33 -9.61 18.35
CA LEU A 120 -1.03 -10.10 18.54
C LEU A 120 -2.06 -9.17 17.90
N SER A 121 -1.61 -8.21 17.07
CA SER A 121 -2.46 -7.17 16.51
C SER A 121 -3.68 -7.76 15.82
N ARG A 122 -4.85 -7.15 16.02
CA ARG A 122 -6.15 -7.57 15.44
C ARG A 122 -6.62 -8.97 15.84
N CYS A 123 -6.05 -9.57 16.89
CA CYS A 123 -6.61 -10.77 17.53
C CYS A 123 -7.72 -10.38 18.52
N SER A 124 -8.91 -10.06 18.01
CA SER A 124 -10.02 -9.47 18.79
C SER A 124 -10.52 -10.31 20.00
N LYS A 125 -10.22 -11.61 20.04
CA LYS A 125 -10.58 -12.51 21.16
C LYS A 125 -9.52 -12.59 22.25
N VAL A 126 -8.38 -11.91 22.08
CA VAL A 126 -7.37 -11.73 23.14
C VAL A 126 -7.79 -10.56 24.01
N ASN A 127 -7.94 -10.80 25.31
CA ASN A 127 -8.40 -9.84 26.32
C ASN A 127 -7.43 -9.80 27.51
N ASP A 128 -7.81 -9.14 28.60
CA ASP A 128 -6.98 -8.98 29.81
C ASP A 128 -6.44 -10.31 30.38
N ALA A 129 -7.17 -11.42 30.22
CA ALA A 129 -6.67 -12.73 30.64
C ALA A 129 -5.43 -13.17 29.84
N GLY A 130 -5.35 -12.79 28.57
CA GLY A 130 -4.19 -13.03 27.72
C GLY A 130 -2.97 -12.21 28.19
N ILE A 131 -3.19 -10.98 28.64
CA ILE A 131 -2.12 -10.13 29.19
C ILE A 131 -1.46 -10.79 30.41
N ASN A 132 -2.22 -11.47 31.27
CA ASN A 132 -1.65 -12.21 32.41
C ASN A 132 -0.63 -13.28 32.01
N HIS A 133 -0.76 -13.87 30.81
CA HIS A 133 0.25 -14.77 30.27
C HIS A 133 1.45 -14.00 29.71
N ILE A 134 1.21 -12.90 29.00
CA ILE A 134 2.26 -12.09 28.36
C ILE A 134 3.21 -11.44 29.39
N ILE A 135 2.69 -10.97 30.53
CA ILE A 135 3.54 -10.36 31.57
C ILE A 135 4.54 -11.33 32.20
N SER A 136 4.38 -12.65 31.96
CA SER A 136 5.34 -13.67 32.40
C SER A 136 6.51 -13.90 31.44
N ILE A 137 6.60 -13.12 30.36
CA ILE A 137 7.67 -13.17 29.35
C ILE A 137 8.74 -12.13 29.73
N PRO A 138 9.84 -12.51 30.42
CA PRO A 138 10.69 -11.56 31.14
C PRO A 138 11.53 -10.66 30.23
N ASN A 139 11.84 -11.13 29.01
CA ASN A 139 12.75 -10.46 28.07
C ASN A 139 12.03 -9.81 26.90
N LEU A 140 10.72 -9.54 27.03
CA LEU A 140 9.94 -8.92 25.98
C LEU A 140 10.35 -7.45 25.81
N GLU A 141 10.77 -7.11 24.58
CA GLU A 141 11.25 -5.79 24.17
C GLU A 141 10.21 -5.08 23.29
N LYS A 142 9.42 -5.82 22.51
CA LYS A 142 8.39 -5.26 21.64
C LYS A 142 7.08 -6.02 21.77
N LEU A 143 6.00 -5.28 22.00
CA LEU A 143 4.66 -5.83 22.12
C LEU A 143 3.68 -5.07 21.25
N HIS A 144 3.00 -5.78 20.37
CA HIS A 144 1.91 -5.24 19.56
C HIS A 144 0.60 -5.92 19.92
N ILE A 145 -0.35 -5.14 20.43
CA ILE A 145 -1.67 -5.61 20.85
C ILE A 145 -2.80 -4.73 20.30
N SER A 146 -2.52 -3.98 19.23
CA SER A 146 -3.50 -3.07 18.62
C SER A 146 -4.75 -3.81 18.15
N LYS A 147 -5.92 -3.16 18.27
CA LYS A 147 -7.24 -3.74 17.94
C LYS A 147 -7.52 -5.13 18.54
N THR A 148 -7.02 -5.42 19.74
CA THR A 148 -7.41 -6.59 20.53
C THR A 148 -8.60 -6.27 21.45
N GLY A 149 -9.09 -7.27 22.20
CA GLY A 149 -10.12 -7.10 23.23
C GLY A 149 -9.57 -6.71 24.60
N VAL A 150 -8.33 -6.22 24.67
CA VAL A 150 -7.67 -5.79 25.92
C VAL A 150 -8.28 -4.47 26.39
N THR A 151 -8.57 -4.37 27.68
CA THR A 151 -9.17 -3.19 28.31
C THR A 151 -8.12 -2.35 29.03
N ALA A 152 -8.51 -1.16 29.49
CA ALA A 152 -7.71 -0.31 30.36
C ALA A 152 -7.09 -1.05 31.56
N LYS A 153 -7.77 -2.08 32.10
CA LYS A 153 -7.25 -2.89 33.21
C LYS A 153 -6.07 -3.75 32.78
N GLY A 154 -6.18 -4.44 31.64
CA GLY A 154 -5.08 -5.23 31.08
C GLY A 154 -3.87 -4.37 30.73
N ILE A 155 -4.09 -3.19 30.16
CA ILE A 155 -3.00 -2.25 29.78
C ILE A 155 -2.17 -1.86 31.01
N LYS A 156 -2.81 -1.58 32.15
CA LYS A 156 -2.11 -1.25 33.40
C LYS A 156 -1.16 -2.35 33.89
N LEU A 157 -1.43 -3.62 33.56
CA LEU A 157 -0.56 -4.74 33.94
C LEU A 157 0.77 -4.75 33.16
N LEU A 158 0.79 -4.12 31.98
CA LEU A 158 1.99 -4.03 31.12
C LEU A 158 3.11 -3.21 31.76
N ALA A 159 2.82 -2.41 32.79
CA ALA A 159 3.81 -1.70 33.61
C ALA A 159 4.88 -2.63 34.22
N SER A 160 4.61 -3.94 34.33
CA SER A 160 5.57 -4.95 34.78
C SER A 160 6.68 -5.27 33.77
N LEU A 161 6.46 -5.02 32.47
CA LEU A 161 7.36 -5.37 31.37
C LEU A 161 8.41 -4.28 31.11
N LYS A 162 9.31 -4.07 32.07
CA LYS A 162 10.28 -2.95 32.07
C LYS A 162 11.31 -2.94 30.93
N ASN A 163 11.43 -4.04 30.18
CA ASN A 163 12.33 -4.16 29.04
C ASN A 163 11.70 -3.66 27.73
N LEU A 164 10.43 -3.26 27.73
CA LEU A 164 9.75 -2.77 26.53
C LEU A 164 10.43 -1.51 25.99
N SER A 165 10.86 -1.60 24.73
CA SER A 165 11.29 -0.48 23.90
C SER A 165 10.22 -0.05 22.89
N LEU A 166 9.33 -0.96 22.49
CA LEU A 166 8.20 -0.65 21.61
C LEU A 166 6.91 -1.20 22.18
N LEU A 167 5.89 -0.35 22.24
CA LEU A 167 4.55 -0.75 22.67
C LEU A 167 3.48 -0.18 21.75
N ASP A 168 2.75 -1.07 21.07
CA ASP A 168 1.60 -0.70 20.24
C ASP A 168 0.26 -1.02 20.92
N LEU A 169 -0.45 0.05 21.29
CA LEU A 169 -1.76 0.04 21.95
C LEU A 169 -2.86 0.61 21.04
N GLY A 170 -2.60 0.74 19.74
CA GLY A 170 -3.49 1.38 18.80
C GLY A 170 -4.91 0.80 18.77
N GLY A 171 -5.92 1.66 18.79
CA GLY A 171 -7.33 1.28 18.76
C GLY A 171 -7.83 0.56 20.02
N LEU A 172 -7.03 0.53 21.09
CA LEU A 172 -7.47 0.11 22.42
C LEU A 172 -8.03 1.30 23.22
N PRO A 173 -8.88 1.07 24.24
CA PRO A 173 -9.43 2.12 25.07
C PRO A 173 -8.39 2.66 26.08
N VAL A 174 -7.26 3.17 25.59
CA VAL A 174 -6.22 3.82 26.40
C VAL A 174 -6.73 5.20 26.81
N ASP A 175 -6.73 5.47 28.11
CA ASP A 175 -7.01 6.78 28.71
C ASP A 175 -5.77 7.30 29.46
N ASP A 176 -5.86 8.51 30.01
CA ASP A 176 -4.76 9.16 30.73
C ASP A 176 -4.30 8.34 31.95
N ALA A 177 -5.21 7.63 32.62
CA ALA A 177 -4.90 6.77 33.75
C ALA A 177 -4.13 5.51 33.34
N CYS A 178 -4.37 4.99 32.13
CA CYS A 178 -3.54 3.93 31.55
C CYS A 178 -2.14 4.45 31.29
N LEU A 179 -2.00 5.59 30.61
CA LEU A 179 -0.69 6.15 30.29
C LEU A 179 0.12 6.48 31.56
N ALA A 180 -0.54 6.99 32.61
CA ALA A 180 0.07 7.21 33.91
C ALA A 180 0.66 5.93 34.54
N SER A 181 0.00 4.79 34.37
CA SER A 181 0.52 3.51 34.89
C SER A 181 1.78 3.02 34.16
N LEU A 182 1.96 3.44 32.91
CA LEU A 182 3.05 2.99 32.04
C LEU A 182 4.34 3.81 32.21
N GLN A 183 4.33 4.90 32.99
CA GLN A 183 5.50 5.77 33.19
C GLN A 183 6.75 5.04 33.70
N VAL A 184 6.58 3.88 34.34
CA VAL A 184 7.69 3.04 34.82
C VAL A 184 8.49 2.37 33.69
N LEU A 185 8.01 2.43 32.45
CA LEU A 185 8.64 1.82 31.28
C LEU A 185 9.69 2.77 30.66
N GLU A 186 10.77 3.02 31.41
CA GLU A 186 11.83 4.00 31.07
C GLU A 186 12.63 3.66 29.78
N ASN A 187 12.51 2.43 29.28
CA ASN A 187 13.15 1.98 28.05
C ASN A 187 12.32 2.22 26.78
N LEU A 188 11.08 2.71 26.91
CA LEU A 188 10.22 2.98 25.77
C LEU A 188 10.84 4.00 24.82
N GLN A 189 10.97 3.59 23.57
CA GLN A 189 11.44 4.39 22.45
C GLN A 189 10.31 4.66 21.46
N HIS A 190 9.37 3.73 21.33
CA HIS A 190 8.28 3.77 20.36
C HIS A 190 6.96 3.47 21.06
N ILE A 191 6.00 4.39 20.95
CA ILE A 191 4.64 4.18 21.45
C ILE A 191 3.59 4.51 20.37
N GLU A 192 2.68 3.57 20.13
CA GLU A 192 1.53 3.77 19.25
C GLU A 192 0.26 3.89 20.12
N LEU A 193 -0.38 5.05 20.04
CA LEU A 193 -1.58 5.41 20.79
C LEU A 193 -2.72 5.86 19.88
N TRP A 194 -2.67 5.53 18.59
CA TRP A 194 -3.67 5.99 17.63
C TRP A 194 -5.07 5.46 17.98
N GLY A 195 -6.10 6.26 17.72
CA GLY A 195 -7.49 5.92 18.05
C GLY A 195 -7.79 5.77 19.55
N SER A 196 -6.89 6.25 20.43
CA SER A 196 -7.08 6.21 21.88
C SER A 196 -7.88 7.41 22.40
N LYS A 197 -8.22 7.37 23.70
CA LYS A 197 -8.93 8.44 24.42
C LYS A 197 -7.97 9.31 25.26
N VAL A 198 -6.69 9.32 24.91
CA VAL A 198 -5.69 10.16 25.57
C VAL A 198 -6.03 11.63 25.33
N SER A 199 -6.01 12.41 26.41
CA SER A 199 -6.22 13.85 26.40
C SER A 199 -4.89 14.61 26.48
N ASN A 200 -4.94 15.94 26.48
CA ASN A 200 -3.76 16.77 26.72
C ASN A 200 -3.10 16.50 28.09
N GLU A 201 -3.88 16.10 29.10
CA GLU A 201 -3.36 15.76 30.42
C GLU A 201 -2.52 14.48 30.37
N GLY A 202 -3.01 13.44 29.70
CA GLY A 202 -2.23 12.23 29.45
C GLY A 202 -1.01 12.50 28.57
N ALA A 203 -1.17 13.29 27.50
CA ALA A 203 -0.06 13.65 26.62
C ALA A 203 1.07 14.39 27.36
N ALA A 204 0.75 15.19 28.40
CA ALA A 204 1.75 15.83 29.24
C ALA A 204 2.65 14.81 29.96
N LEU A 205 2.15 13.61 30.27
CA LEU A 205 2.90 12.53 30.91
C LEU A 205 3.94 11.89 29.97
N LEU A 206 3.86 12.14 28.66
CA LEU A 206 4.81 11.56 27.70
C LEU A 206 6.24 12.07 27.93
N ASN A 207 6.42 13.20 28.61
CA ASN A 207 7.73 13.72 29.00
C ASN A 207 8.48 12.82 30.00
N THR A 208 7.78 11.88 30.65
CA THR A 208 8.36 10.92 31.58
C THR A 208 9.09 9.78 30.88
N PHE A 209 8.95 9.63 29.56
CA PHE A 209 9.66 8.62 28.77
C PHE A 209 10.94 9.22 28.17
N PRO A 210 12.11 9.09 28.82
CA PRO A 210 13.31 9.83 28.45
C PRO A 210 13.91 9.39 27.10
N LYS A 211 13.56 8.19 26.62
CA LYS A 211 14.07 7.60 25.38
C LYS A 211 13.05 7.64 24.24
N LEU A 212 11.91 8.30 24.42
CA LEU A 212 10.83 8.30 23.43
C LEU A 212 11.25 9.04 22.16
N THR A 213 11.42 8.29 21.08
CA THR A 213 11.84 8.79 19.76
C THR A 213 10.70 8.74 18.74
N HIS A 214 9.75 7.81 18.89
CA HIS A 214 8.63 7.59 17.97
C HIS A 214 7.31 7.61 18.72
N LEU A 215 6.41 8.52 18.29
CA LEU A 215 5.09 8.70 18.89
C LEU A 215 4.03 8.79 17.80
N ASN A 216 3.03 7.92 17.88
CA ASN A 216 1.84 8.00 17.04
C ASN A 216 0.58 8.27 17.87
N LEU A 217 -0.07 9.38 17.57
CA LEU A 217 -1.29 9.90 18.18
C LEU A 217 -2.40 10.12 17.14
N ASP A 218 -2.33 9.47 15.98
CA ASP A 218 -3.34 9.55 14.93
C ASP A 218 -4.75 9.26 15.48
N TRP A 219 -5.78 10.01 15.04
CA TRP A 219 -7.16 9.86 15.54
C TRP A 219 -7.31 9.98 17.07
N THR A 220 -6.57 10.88 17.73
CA THR A 220 -6.73 11.17 19.18
C THR A 220 -7.33 12.56 19.44
N SER A 221 -7.66 12.84 20.70
CA SER A 221 -8.15 14.16 21.14
C SER A 221 -7.02 15.09 21.64
N VAL A 222 -5.76 14.71 21.42
CA VAL A 222 -4.60 15.50 21.83
C VAL A 222 -4.45 16.70 20.89
N THR A 223 -4.49 17.90 21.46
CA THR A 223 -4.31 19.16 20.73
C THR A 223 -3.00 19.87 21.08
N LYS A 224 -2.41 19.53 22.21
CA LYS A 224 -1.16 20.10 22.72
C LYS A 224 -0.19 19.00 23.12
N LEU A 225 1.08 19.19 22.78
CA LEU A 225 2.16 18.30 23.21
C LEU A 225 3.19 19.03 24.07
N PRO A 226 3.72 18.36 25.10
CA PRO A 226 4.90 18.87 25.82
C PRO A 226 6.14 18.80 24.91
N ASN A 227 7.21 19.47 25.31
CA ASN A 227 8.51 19.32 24.65
C ASN A 227 9.10 17.93 24.97
N LEU A 228 9.26 17.11 23.93
CA LEU A 228 9.79 15.75 24.01
C LEU A 228 11.20 15.73 23.41
N SER A 229 12.22 15.93 24.24
CA SER A 229 13.59 16.24 23.80
C SER A 229 14.26 15.19 22.92
N ALA A 230 13.85 13.92 22.98
CA ALA A 230 14.39 12.83 22.19
C ALA A 230 13.56 12.50 20.93
N LEU A 231 12.45 13.21 20.70
CA LEU A 231 11.48 12.85 19.66
C LEU A 231 12.06 13.06 18.25
N GLU A 232 12.02 12.00 17.44
CA GLU A 232 12.47 11.99 16.04
C GLU A 232 11.31 11.88 15.06
N CYS A 233 10.25 11.17 15.44
CA CYS A 233 9.09 10.91 14.61
C CYS A 233 7.79 11.16 15.38
N LEU A 234 6.97 12.05 14.85
CA LEU A 234 5.63 12.35 15.39
C LEU A 234 4.57 12.17 14.30
N ASN A 235 3.57 11.35 14.60
CA ASN A 235 2.34 11.26 13.83
C ASN A 235 1.18 11.79 14.68
N MET A 236 0.53 12.85 14.21
CA MET A 236 -0.74 13.36 14.75
C MET A 236 -1.74 13.57 13.61
N SER A 237 -1.81 12.62 12.68
CA SER A 237 -2.84 12.58 11.65
C SER A 237 -4.25 12.61 12.23
N ASN A 238 -5.20 13.15 11.48
CA ASN A 238 -6.62 13.22 11.86
C ASN A 238 -6.89 13.81 13.26
N CYS A 239 -5.99 14.67 13.75
CA CYS A 239 -6.13 15.37 15.04
C CYS A 239 -6.47 16.85 14.83
N THR A 240 -6.91 17.51 15.90
CA THR A 240 -6.99 18.98 15.95
C THR A 240 -5.75 19.50 16.65
N ILE A 241 -4.88 20.23 15.95
CA ILE A 241 -3.58 20.67 16.43
C ILE A 241 -3.65 22.15 16.83
N ASP A 242 -3.30 22.45 18.07
CA ASP A 242 -3.15 23.83 18.57
C ASP A 242 -1.66 24.19 18.66
N SER A 243 -0.92 23.52 19.55
CA SER A 243 0.47 23.85 19.85
C SER A 243 1.27 22.61 20.22
N ILE A 244 2.20 22.23 19.34
CA ILE A 244 2.93 20.95 19.46
C ILE A 244 4.45 21.12 19.46
N LEU A 245 4.97 22.32 19.17
CA LEU A 245 6.41 22.55 18.92
C LEU A 245 6.94 23.88 19.49
N LYS A 246 6.32 24.44 20.54
CA LYS A 246 6.81 25.67 21.18
C LYS A 246 8.16 25.40 21.87
N ASP A 247 9.18 26.19 21.52
CA ASP A 247 10.57 26.07 22.01
C ASP A 247 11.16 24.67 21.87
N ASP A 248 10.79 23.98 20.81
CA ASP A 248 11.19 22.60 20.57
C ASP A 248 12.70 22.50 20.31
N LYS A 249 13.36 21.57 21.01
CA LYS A 249 14.79 21.25 20.85
C LYS A 249 14.99 19.82 20.36
N SER A 250 13.91 19.11 20.10
CA SER A 250 13.96 17.72 19.69
C SER A 250 14.56 17.57 18.29
N PRO A 251 15.22 16.42 18.02
CA PRO A 251 15.79 16.12 16.70
C PRO A 251 14.74 15.57 15.74
N LEU A 252 13.63 16.30 15.54
CA LEU A 252 12.53 15.86 14.68
C LEU A 252 12.97 15.69 13.22
N LYS A 253 12.91 14.44 12.76
CA LYS A 253 13.22 14.03 11.39
C LYS A 253 11.96 13.86 10.55
N LYS A 254 10.85 13.46 11.18
CA LYS A 254 9.60 13.08 10.51
C LYS A 254 8.37 13.64 11.24
N LEU A 255 7.56 14.39 10.51
CA LEU A 255 6.26 14.89 10.97
C LEU A 255 5.15 14.45 10.02
N ILE A 256 4.07 13.91 10.58
CA ILE A 256 2.88 13.48 9.85
C ILE A 256 1.65 14.11 10.49
N PHE A 257 0.97 14.97 9.74
CA PHE A 257 -0.28 15.64 10.13
C PHE A 257 -1.37 15.46 9.07
N ALA A 258 -1.32 14.35 8.32
CA ALA A 258 -2.29 14.10 7.26
C ALA A 258 -3.73 14.08 7.83
N GLY A 259 -4.65 14.81 7.21
CA GLY A 259 -6.05 14.93 7.63
C GLY A 259 -6.28 15.81 8.87
N SER A 260 -5.24 16.43 9.41
CA SER A 260 -5.34 17.19 10.66
C SER A 260 -5.86 18.61 10.43
N LYS A 261 -6.51 19.16 11.46
CA LYS A 261 -7.01 20.54 11.48
C LYS A 261 -6.11 21.38 12.37
N PHE A 262 -5.68 22.54 11.89
CA PHE A 262 -4.85 23.46 12.66
C PHE A 262 -5.71 24.60 13.21
N LEU A 263 -5.65 24.84 14.52
CA LEU A 263 -6.37 25.97 15.15
C LEU A 263 -5.63 27.29 14.92
N ASN A 264 -4.29 27.24 14.90
CA ASN A 264 -3.42 28.41 14.77
C ASN A 264 -2.33 28.13 13.72
N GLU A 265 -2.73 28.09 12.45
CA GLU A 265 -1.87 27.73 11.31
C GLU A 265 -0.53 28.50 11.28
N ALA A 266 -0.58 29.79 11.60
CA ALA A 266 0.59 30.66 11.60
C ALA A 266 1.60 30.36 12.72
N GLU A 267 1.18 29.73 13.82
CA GLU A 267 2.03 29.49 15.00
C GLU A 267 2.52 28.05 15.11
N THR A 268 1.71 27.06 14.68
CA THR A 268 1.96 25.65 15.01
C THR A 268 3.31 25.14 14.50
N LEU A 269 3.70 25.51 13.28
CA LEU A 269 4.97 25.09 12.66
C LEU A 269 6.06 26.17 12.73
N LEU A 270 5.72 27.37 13.21
CA LEU A 270 6.66 28.50 13.23
C LEU A 270 7.82 28.29 14.19
N TYR A 271 7.56 27.60 15.30
CA TYR A 271 8.49 27.34 16.41
C TYR A 271 9.20 25.98 16.32
N ALA A 272 8.84 25.16 15.34
CA ALA A 272 9.48 23.88 15.12
C ALA A 272 10.98 24.03 14.89
N ASN A 273 11.79 23.17 15.51
CA ASN A 273 13.18 23.02 15.10
C ASN A 273 13.24 22.25 13.77
N THR A 274 13.45 22.97 12.68
CA THR A 274 13.40 22.41 11.32
C THR A 274 14.75 21.94 10.81
N ASN A 275 15.80 21.99 11.65
CA ASN A 275 17.18 21.67 11.23
C ASN A 275 17.39 20.20 10.85
N PHE A 276 16.53 19.30 11.33
CA PHE A 276 16.61 17.86 11.07
C PHE A 276 15.42 17.34 10.25
N LEU A 277 14.42 18.18 9.97
CA LEU A 277 13.14 17.77 9.41
C LEU A 277 13.28 17.42 7.93
N SER A 278 13.44 16.13 7.66
CA SER A 278 13.63 15.57 6.31
C SER A 278 12.32 15.10 5.66
N PHE A 279 11.28 14.84 6.47
CA PHE A 279 9.98 14.35 6.02
C PHE A 279 8.84 15.13 6.66
N LEU A 280 7.96 15.70 5.84
CA LEU A 280 6.75 16.38 6.26
C LEU A 280 5.56 15.94 5.41
N ASP A 281 4.53 15.44 6.08
CA ASP A 281 3.25 15.09 5.46
C ASP A 281 2.12 15.93 6.05
N LEU A 282 1.51 16.73 5.18
CA LEU A 282 0.38 17.62 5.44
C LEU A 282 -0.81 17.29 4.54
N ALA A 283 -0.86 16.10 3.95
CA ALA A 283 -1.93 15.72 3.03
C ALA A 283 -3.32 15.91 3.64
N HIS A 284 -4.29 16.35 2.84
CA HIS A 284 -5.67 16.55 3.27
C HIS A 284 -5.84 17.50 4.47
N THR A 285 -4.89 18.40 4.68
CA THR A 285 -5.03 19.49 5.66
C THR A 285 -5.70 20.70 5.02
N GLY A 286 -6.44 21.48 5.81
CA GLY A 286 -7.12 22.69 5.35
C GLY A 286 -6.21 23.92 5.22
N LEU A 287 -4.88 23.74 5.24
CA LEU A 287 -3.92 24.84 5.20
C LEU A 287 -3.96 25.55 3.85
N ASP A 288 -3.98 26.89 3.89
CA ASP A 288 -3.86 27.79 2.75
C ASP A 288 -2.60 28.68 2.80
N LYS A 289 -1.90 28.72 3.96
CA LYS A 289 -0.71 29.52 4.19
C LYS A 289 0.53 28.66 4.43
N PHE A 290 1.51 28.81 3.54
CA PHE A 290 2.72 27.98 3.53
C PHE A 290 4.01 28.72 3.90
N PHE A 291 3.92 29.87 4.58
CA PHE A 291 5.10 30.71 4.91
C PHE A 291 6.19 29.97 5.71
N PHE A 292 5.79 28.98 6.51
CA PHE A 292 6.70 28.16 7.30
C PHE A 292 7.64 27.30 6.44
N LEU A 293 7.27 26.98 5.19
CA LEU A 293 8.11 26.16 4.30
C LEU A 293 9.48 26.76 4.11
N SER A 294 9.60 28.09 4.01
CA SER A 294 10.89 28.80 3.88
C SER A 294 11.93 28.47 4.97
N LYS A 295 11.50 27.92 6.12
CA LYS A 295 12.38 27.50 7.21
C LYS A 295 12.87 26.06 7.07
N LEU A 296 12.31 25.24 6.18
CA LEU A 296 12.59 23.81 6.04
C LEU A 296 13.80 23.56 5.13
N LYS A 297 15.01 23.84 5.62
CA LYS A 297 16.23 23.84 4.80
C LYS A 297 16.75 22.45 4.39
N VAL A 298 16.32 21.40 5.09
CA VAL A 298 16.82 20.01 4.90
C VAL A 298 15.72 19.04 4.45
N ILE A 299 14.56 19.56 4.07
CA ILE A 299 13.41 18.74 3.67
C ILE A 299 13.72 17.97 2.39
N GLU A 300 13.50 16.67 2.42
CA GLU A 300 13.69 15.76 1.28
C GLU A 300 12.35 15.23 0.75
N HIS A 301 11.38 15.06 1.63
CA HIS A 301 10.06 14.53 1.31
C HIS A 301 8.97 15.48 1.81
N LEU A 302 8.18 16.00 0.88
CA LEU A 302 7.06 16.90 1.18
C LEU A 302 5.78 16.40 0.53
N ASN A 303 4.77 16.15 1.35
CA ASN A 303 3.44 15.79 0.89
C ASN A 303 2.44 16.90 1.25
N LEU A 304 1.89 17.55 0.23
CA LEU A 304 0.89 18.61 0.29
C LEU A 304 -0.37 18.23 -0.49
N SER A 305 -0.59 16.93 -0.73
CA SER A 305 -1.71 16.49 -1.55
C SER A 305 -3.04 16.90 -0.93
N SER A 306 -3.96 17.42 -1.75
CA SER A 306 -5.28 17.90 -1.35
C SER A 306 -5.26 19.04 -0.32
N CYS A 307 -4.16 19.79 -0.24
CA CYS A 307 -4.13 21.10 0.40
C CYS A 307 -4.65 22.19 -0.53
N ILE A 308 -4.98 23.36 0.03
CA ILE A 308 -5.40 24.54 -0.74
C ILE A 308 -4.13 25.26 -1.23
N MET A 309 -3.51 24.70 -2.26
CA MET A 309 -2.32 25.28 -2.89
C MET A 309 -2.58 25.57 -4.36
N ASP A 310 -2.34 26.82 -4.74
CA ASP A 310 -2.47 27.38 -6.08
C ASP A 310 -1.09 27.73 -6.67
N ASP A 311 -1.09 28.34 -7.86
CA ASP A 311 0.15 28.70 -8.55
C ASP A 311 0.97 29.76 -7.80
N ASP A 312 0.34 30.69 -7.08
CA ASP A 312 1.06 31.73 -6.33
C ASP A 312 1.73 31.14 -5.08
N SER A 313 1.03 30.27 -4.35
CA SER A 313 1.54 29.67 -3.12
C SER A 313 2.64 28.62 -3.35
N VAL A 314 2.77 28.07 -4.56
CA VAL A 314 3.84 27.11 -4.91
C VAL A 314 5.25 27.73 -4.85
N GLU A 315 5.36 29.07 -4.92
CA GLU A 315 6.64 29.77 -4.76
C GLU A 315 7.30 29.42 -3.41
N MET A 316 6.50 29.15 -2.38
CA MET A 316 6.99 28.73 -1.06
C MET A 316 7.65 27.35 -1.10
N VAL A 317 7.22 26.47 -2.01
CA VAL A 317 7.87 25.17 -2.26
C VAL A 317 9.16 25.36 -3.06
N ALA A 318 9.19 26.27 -4.04
CA ALA A 318 10.41 26.59 -4.78
C ALA A 318 11.55 27.03 -3.85
N CYS A 319 11.25 27.77 -2.79
CA CYS A 319 12.22 28.21 -1.78
C CYS A 319 12.98 27.07 -1.06
N ILE A 320 12.41 25.86 -1.03
CA ILE A 320 13.00 24.67 -0.37
C ILE A 320 13.42 23.58 -1.34
N GLY A 321 13.29 23.82 -2.65
CA GLY A 321 13.46 22.80 -3.68
C GLY A 321 14.87 22.19 -3.78
N GLY A 322 15.90 22.88 -3.27
CA GLY A 322 17.30 22.47 -3.42
C GLY A 322 17.65 21.10 -2.85
N LYS A 323 16.96 20.62 -1.79
CA LYS A 323 17.17 19.30 -1.18
C LYS A 323 16.04 18.31 -1.43
N LEU A 324 14.97 18.77 -2.06
CA LEU A 324 13.75 18.01 -2.23
C LEU A 324 13.98 16.85 -3.22
N LYS A 325 13.61 15.63 -2.80
CA LYS A 325 13.66 14.40 -3.60
C LYS A 325 12.28 13.89 -3.96
N SER A 326 11.28 14.16 -3.12
CA SER A 326 9.91 13.74 -3.32
C SER A 326 8.94 14.87 -3.02
N LEU A 327 8.06 15.15 -3.99
CA LEU A 327 7.03 16.17 -3.88
C LEU A 327 5.69 15.61 -4.35
N ASN A 328 4.69 15.65 -3.47
CA ASN A 328 3.33 15.28 -3.81
C ASN A 328 2.40 16.49 -3.68
N LEU A 329 1.85 16.92 -4.80
CA LEU A 329 0.91 18.03 -4.93
C LEU A 329 -0.43 17.57 -5.52
N SER A 330 -0.73 16.27 -5.42
CA SER A 330 -1.94 15.70 -6.01
C SER A 330 -3.20 16.32 -5.42
N GLY A 331 -4.20 16.61 -6.25
CA GLY A 331 -5.48 17.20 -5.81
C GLY A 331 -5.35 18.64 -5.28
N THR A 332 -4.25 19.33 -5.58
CA THR A 332 -4.12 20.78 -5.37
C THR A 332 -4.64 21.55 -6.59
N TRP A 333 -4.65 22.88 -6.52
CA TRP A 333 -5.14 23.76 -7.60
C TRP A 333 -4.02 24.29 -8.50
N ILE A 334 -2.86 23.64 -8.46
CA ILE A 334 -1.73 23.99 -9.31
C ILE A 334 -2.06 23.68 -10.78
N SER A 335 -1.63 24.59 -11.65
CA SER A 335 -1.66 24.47 -13.11
C SER A 335 -0.24 24.28 -13.66
N SER A 336 -0.13 24.13 -14.98
CA SER A 336 1.18 24.09 -15.65
C SER A 336 2.00 25.36 -15.41
N ALA A 337 1.37 26.52 -15.18
CA ALA A 337 2.08 27.77 -14.87
C ALA A 337 2.77 27.71 -13.50
N GLY A 338 2.10 27.20 -12.47
CA GLY A 338 2.71 26.97 -11.15
C GLY A 338 3.84 25.95 -11.20
N LEU A 339 3.71 24.91 -12.03
CA LEU A 339 4.83 23.98 -12.27
C LEU A 339 6.04 24.69 -12.90
N GLY A 340 5.81 25.70 -13.73
CA GLY A 340 6.86 26.56 -14.28
C GLY A 340 7.64 27.35 -13.22
N ILE A 341 7.02 27.69 -12.08
CA ILE A 341 7.71 28.31 -10.94
C ILE A 341 8.65 27.31 -10.27
N LEU A 342 8.24 26.05 -10.16
CA LEU A 342 9.08 24.98 -9.61
C LEU A 342 10.25 24.64 -10.53
N ALA A 343 10.07 24.76 -11.85
CA ALA A 343 11.11 24.48 -12.83
C ALA A 343 12.38 25.30 -12.53
N GLY A 344 13.52 24.62 -12.47
CA GLY A 344 14.81 25.23 -12.13
C GLY A 344 15.09 25.38 -10.62
N HIS A 345 14.10 25.19 -9.75
CA HIS A 345 14.28 25.28 -8.28
C HIS A 345 14.39 23.92 -7.59
N VAL A 346 14.05 22.82 -8.28
CA VAL A 346 14.01 21.44 -7.72
C VAL A 346 14.97 20.47 -8.44
N PRO A 347 16.30 20.72 -8.45
CA PRO A 347 17.25 19.96 -9.28
C PRO A 347 17.43 18.49 -8.87
N ASN A 348 17.13 18.15 -7.62
CA ASN A 348 17.31 16.81 -7.05
C ASN A 348 16.00 16.01 -6.95
N LEU A 349 14.92 16.53 -7.55
CA LEU A 349 13.61 15.90 -7.44
C LEU A 349 13.57 14.59 -8.23
N GLU A 350 13.26 13.49 -7.54
CA GLU A 350 13.16 12.15 -8.11
C GLU A 350 11.71 11.70 -8.29
N ILE A 351 10.82 12.12 -7.39
CA ILE A 351 9.41 11.74 -7.38
C ILE A 351 8.56 13.01 -7.42
N LEU A 352 7.69 13.12 -8.44
CA LEU A 352 6.73 14.20 -8.60
C LEU A 352 5.34 13.63 -8.83
N SER A 353 4.40 14.00 -7.97
CA SER A 353 3.00 13.61 -8.10
C SER A 353 2.11 14.85 -8.23
N LEU A 354 1.41 14.93 -9.35
CA LEU A 354 0.50 16.00 -9.76
C LEU A 354 -0.89 15.41 -10.11
N SER A 355 -1.22 14.25 -9.56
CA SER A 355 -2.48 13.57 -9.87
C SER A 355 -3.67 14.46 -9.51
N GLN A 356 -4.74 14.47 -10.31
CA GLN A 356 -5.95 15.26 -10.04
C GLN A 356 -5.68 16.78 -9.90
N THR A 357 -4.73 17.32 -10.67
CA THR A 357 -4.47 18.77 -10.77
C THR A 357 -4.97 19.31 -12.11
N SER A 358 -4.93 20.63 -12.30
CA SER A 358 -5.37 21.29 -13.54
C SER A 358 -4.33 21.30 -14.67
N VAL A 359 -3.18 20.68 -14.42
CA VAL A 359 -2.02 20.58 -15.31
C VAL A 359 -2.40 20.03 -16.69
N ASP A 360 -1.84 20.62 -17.74
CA ASP A 360 -2.05 20.29 -19.15
C ASP A 360 -0.73 19.93 -19.86
N ASP A 361 -0.75 19.79 -21.18
CA ASP A 361 0.42 19.40 -21.99
C ASP A 361 1.63 20.34 -21.87
N THR A 362 1.43 21.62 -21.55
CA THR A 362 2.54 22.57 -21.39
C THR A 362 3.45 22.22 -20.21
N ALA A 363 2.94 21.43 -19.27
CA ALA A 363 3.68 20.92 -18.12
C ALA A 363 4.93 20.14 -18.50
N PHE A 364 4.88 19.36 -19.58
CA PHE A 364 6.03 18.54 -19.99
C PHE A 364 7.27 19.38 -20.30
N SER A 365 7.10 20.59 -20.82
CA SER A 365 8.20 21.55 -21.02
C SER A 365 8.90 21.87 -19.69
N PHE A 366 8.14 22.06 -18.61
CA PHE A 366 8.70 22.33 -17.28
C PHE A 366 9.26 21.08 -16.61
N ILE A 367 8.61 19.93 -16.76
CA ILE A 367 9.10 18.64 -16.26
C ILE A 367 10.45 18.29 -16.92
N SER A 368 10.65 18.65 -18.19
CA SER A 368 11.92 18.43 -18.89
C SER A 368 13.12 19.15 -18.25
N MET A 369 12.85 20.21 -17.47
CA MET A 369 13.86 20.97 -16.71
C MET A 369 14.21 20.34 -15.35
N MET A 370 13.64 19.18 -15.03
CA MET A 370 13.86 18.43 -13.79
C MET A 370 14.54 17.08 -14.10
N PRO A 371 15.86 17.07 -14.39
CA PRO A 371 16.55 15.92 -15.00
C PRO A 371 16.70 14.69 -14.09
N SER A 372 16.51 14.86 -12.78
CA SER A 372 16.64 13.79 -11.79
C SER A 372 15.36 12.96 -11.61
N LEU A 373 14.27 13.31 -12.31
CA LEU A 373 12.98 12.64 -12.15
C LEU A 373 13.04 11.18 -12.61
N LYS A 374 12.50 10.32 -11.74
CA LYS A 374 12.39 8.87 -11.92
C LYS A 374 10.93 8.41 -11.90
N ASP A 375 10.08 9.07 -11.10
CA ASP A 375 8.67 8.73 -10.95
C ASP A 375 7.81 9.98 -11.12
N VAL A 376 6.96 9.96 -12.15
CA VAL A 376 6.06 11.07 -12.48
C VAL A 376 4.63 10.55 -12.54
N ASP A 377 3.78 11.08 -11.67
CA ASP A 377 2.34 10.81 -11.68
C ASP A 377 1.55 12.03 -12.16
N LEU A 378 0.92 11.89 -13.33
CA LEU A 378 0.08 12.88 -13.99
C LEU A 378 -1.34 12.32 -14.21
N SER A 379 -1.75 11.32 -13.44
CA SER A 379 -3.07 10.72 -13.57
C SER A 379 -4.19 11.72 -13.28
N SER A 380 -5.32 11.58 -13.98
CA SER A 380 -6.48 12.47 -13.81
C SER A 380 -6.17 13.96 -14.01
N THR A 381 -5.29 14.29 -14.95
CA THR A 381 -4.96 15.67 -15.38
C THR A 381 -5.58 16.01 -16.74
N ASN A 382 -5.38 17.23 -17.22
CA ASN A 382 -5.91 17.71 -18.50
C ASN A 382 -4.98 17.42 -19.71
N ILE A 383 -4.05 16.49 -19.57
CA ILE A 383 -3.09 16.12 -20.62
C ILE A 383 -3.81 15.40 -21.77
N LYS A 384 -3.55 15.87 -23.00
CA LYS A 384 -4.11 15.34 -24.26
C LYS A 384 -3.07 14.69 -25.15
N GLY A 385 -1.79 15.05 -24.99
CA GLY A 385 -0.66 14.56 -25.79
C GLY A 385 -0.10 15.56 -26.82
N PHE A 386 -0.61 16.80 -26.87
CA PHE A 386 -0.20 17.82 -27.85
C PHE A 386 -0.05 19.19 -27.18
N LEU A 387 1.01 19.92 -27.53
CA LEU A 387 1.27 21.28 -27.01
C LEU A 387 0.31 22.33 -27.58
N ASN A 388 -0.09 22.18 -28.85
CA ASN A 388 -0.98 23.11 -29.54
C ASN A 388 -2.24 22.37 -30.01
N GLN A 389 -3.42 22.87 -29.64
CA GLN A 389 -4.71 22.24 -30.01
C GLN A 389 -5.06 22.37 -31.51
N GLU A 390 -4.33 23.20 -32.26
CA GLU A 390 -4.63 23.50 -33.68
C GLU A 390 -3.75 22.74 -34.67
N SER A 391 -2.68 22.06 -34.24
CA SER A 391 -1.79 21.32 -35.15
C SER A 391 -1.71 19.84 -34.80
N THR A 392 -2.08 18.98 -35.77
CA THR A 392 -1.86 17.53 -35.73
C THR A 392 -0.46 17.13 -36.21
N ASP A 393 0.48 18.07 -36.22
CA ASP A 393 1.85 17.82 -36.63
C ASP A 393 2.59 16.98 -35.58
N LEU A 394 3.37 16.00 -36.02
CA LEU A 394 4.16 15.14 -35.12
C LEU A 394 5.17 15.93 -34.27
N ASP A 395 5.53 17.14 -34.69
CA ASP A 395 6.43 18.04 -33.97
C ASP A 395 5.77 18.73 -32.75
N SER A 396 4.43 18.69 -32.64
CA SER A 396 3.70 19.28 -31.51
C SER A 396 3.41 18.29 -30.37
N LEU A 397 3.88 17.04 -30.49
CA LEU A 397 3.67 16.00 -29.49
C LEU A 397 4.31 16.35 -28.15
N SER A 398 3.52 16.45 -27.09
CA SER A 398 3.98 16.98 -25.80
C SER A 398 5.00 16.08 -25.11
N LEU A 399 4.87 14.76 -25.25
CA LEU A 399 5.82 13.78 -24.71
C LEU A 399 7.21 13.82 -25.37
N THR A 400 7.39 14.48 -26.51
CA THR A 400 8.72 14.67 -27.11
C THR A 400 9.62 15.55 -26.26
N THR A 401 9.04 16.50 -25.52
CA THR A 401 9.79 17.45 -24.68
C THR A 401 10.53 16.77 -23.53
N ILE A 402 9.99 15.67 -23.02
CA ILE A 402 10.57 14.92 -21.88
C ILE A 402 11.44 13.73 -22.29
N GLN A 403 11.75 13.55 -23.58
CA GLN A 403 12.66 12.49 -24.05
C GLN A 403 14.05 12.54 -23.38
N ASN A 404 14.46 13.72 -22.89
CA ASN A 404 15.74 13.92 -22.21
C ASN A 404 15.78 13.37 -20.77
N LEU A 405 14.64 12.96 -20.21
CA LEU A 405 14.56 12.37 -18.87
C LEU A 405 15.04 10.91 -18.89
N LYS A 406 16.36 10.74 -19.01
CA LYS A 406 17.02 9.42 -19.14
C LYS A 406 16.86 8.52 -17.91
N GLN A 407 16.49 9.09 -16.77
CA GLN A 407 16.29 8.36 -15.51
C GLN A 407 14.83 8.01 -15.24
N LEU A 408 13.90 8.37 -16.14
CA LEU A 408 12.47 8.14 -15.92
C LEU A 408 12.16 6.63 -15.91
N GLU A 409 11.75 6.12 -14.74
CA GLU A 409 11.42 4.71 -14.51
C GLU A 409 9.92 4.46 -14.48
N ARG A 410 9.14 5.43 -14.03
CA ARG A 410 7.68 5.34 -13.90
C ARG A 410 7.00 6.58 -14.44
N LEU A 411 5.99 6.34 -15.29
CA LEU A 411 5.10 7.36 -15.83
C LEU A 411 3.66 6.89 -15.69
N ASN A 412 2.84 7.65 -14.96
CA ASN A 412 1.41 7.42 -14.81
C ASN A 412 0.61 8.50 -15.54
N LEU A 413 -0.18 8.07 -16.52
CA LEU A 413 -1.07 8.90 -17.34
C LEU A 413 -2.50 8.32 -17.33
N GLU A 414 -2.87 7.56 -16.29
CA GLU A 414 -4.23 7.05 -16.16
C GLU A 414 -5.26 8.18 -16.09
N HIS A 415 -6.43 7.98 -16.69
CA HIS A 415 -7.51 8.96 -16.69
C HIS A 415 -7.12 10.33 -17.30
N THR A 416 -6.22 10.32 -18.28
CA THR A 416 -5.90 11.47 -19.14
C THR A 416 -6.59 11.34 -20.49
N GLN A 417 -6.44 12.35 -21.36
CA GLN A 417 -7.01 12.37 -22.72
C GLN A 417 -5.98 11.99 -23.79
N VAL A 418 -4.89 11.32 -23.41
CA VAL A 418 -3.82 10.89 -24.31
C VAL A 418 -4.37 9.97 -25.41
N ILE A 419 -3.94 10.22 -26.65
CA ILE A 419 -4.30 9.42 -27.83
C ILE A 419 -3.11 8.58 -28.33
N ASN A 420 -3.34 7.74 -29.33
CA ASN A 420 -2.37 6.80 -29.88
C ASN A 420 -1.04 7.44 -30.31
N GLU A 421 -1.13 8.51 -31.10
CA GLU A 421 0.00 9.19 -31.72
C GLU A 421 0.93 9.81 -30.68
N ALA A 422 0.36 10.26 -29.55
CA ALA A 422 1.10 10.85 -28.46
C ALA A 422 2.02 9.86 -27.74
N LEU A 423 1.82 8.55 -27.89
CA LEU A 423 2.67 7.54 -27.28
C LEU A 423 3.97 7.27 -28.06
N PHE A 424 4.07 7.74 -29.31
CA PHE A 424 5.26 7.52 -30.14
C PHE A 424 6.59 7.90 -29.47
N PRO A 425 6.70 9.05 -28.76
CA PRO A 425 7.93 9.45 -28.07
C PRO A 425 8.38 8.47 -26.96
N LEU A 426 7.48 7.61 -26.45
CA LEU A 426 7.80 6.69 -25.35
C LEU A 426 8.86 5.64 -25.73
N SER A 427 9.04 5.35 -27.02
CA SER A 427 10.07 4.43 -27.50
C SER A 427 11.51 4.89 -27.21
N SER A 428 11.69 6.19 -26.94
CA SER A 428 13.01 6.74 -26.62
C SER A 428 13.46 6.45 -25.17
N PHE A 429 12.53 6.14 -24.26
CA PHE A 429 12.83 5.98 -22.84
C PHE A 429 13.45 4.61 -22.54
N GLN A 430 14.74 4.63 -22.22
CA GLN A 430 15.53 3.40 -22.00
C GLN A 430 15.39 2.81 -20.59
N GLU A 431 14.97 3.60 -19.61
CA GLU A 431 14.83 3.17 -18.21
C GLU A 431 13.37 2.99 -17.78
N LEU A 432 12.39 3.24 -18.66
CA LEU A 432 10.97 3.15 -18.31
C LEU A 432 10.56 1.70 -18.02
N ARG A 433 10.17 1.46 -16.76
CA ARG A 433 9.79 0.15 -16.20
C ARG A 433 8.31 0.03 -15.92
N TYR A 434 7.65 1.14 -15.64
CA TYR A 434 6.25 1.19 -15.24
C TYR A 434 5.52 2.23 -16.07
N LEU A 435 4.58 1.78 -16.88
CA LEU A 435 3.70 2.66 -17.65
C LEU A 435 2.25 2.34 -17.32
N SER A 436 1.50 3.37 -16.95
CA SER A 436 0.10 3.30 -16.61
C SER A 436 -0.70 4.21 -17.54
N LEU A 437 -1.58 3.61 -18.35
CA LEU A 437 -2.44 4.28 -19.32
C LEU A 437 -3.88 3.80 -19.09
N LYS A 438 -4.82 4.74 -19.11
CA LYS A 438 -6.25 4.42 -19.06
C LYS A 438 -7.05 5.47 -19.79
N SER A 439 -7.47 5.12 -21.01
CA SER A 439 -8.16 6.05 -21.91
C SER A 439 -8.91 5.28 -23.02
N PRO A 440 -10.15 5.66 -23.33
CA PRO A 440 -10.92 5.06 -24.44
C PRO A 440 -10.41 5.48 -25.83
N SER A 441 -9.52 6.47 -25.90
CA SER A 441 -8.92 6.94 -27.16
C SER A 441 -7.77 6.05 -27.65
N LEU A 442 -7.34 5.09 -26.83
CA LEU A 442 -6.27 4.16 -27.15
C LEU A 442 -6.82 2.95 -27.92
N ALA A 443 -6.12 2.55 -28.97
CA ALA A 443 -6.45 1.43 -29.85
C ALA A 443 -5.23 0.53 -30.08
N ASP A 444 -5.37 -0.52 -30.91
CA ASP A 444 -4.33 -1.53 -31.20
C ASP A 444 -2.94 -0.94 -31.50
N ILE A 445 -2.89 0.19 -32.22
CA ILE A 445 -1.65 0.88 -32.58
C ILE A 445 -0.87 1.40 -31.37
N SER A 446 -1.55 1.72 -30.26
CA SER A 446 -0.90 2.09 -29.00
C SER A 446 0.02 0.97 -28.51
N LEU A 447 -0.49 -0.26 -28.49
CA LEU A 447 0.27 -1.42 -28.00
C LEU A 447 1.45 -1.74 -28.92
N TYR A 448 1.28 -1.52 -30.23
CA TYR A 448 2.38 -1.60 -31.20
C TYR A 448 3.51 -0.61 -30.87
N HIS A 449 3.21 0.66 -30.59
CA HIS A 449 4.24 1.64 -30.20
C HIS A 449 4.98 1.25 -28.92
N LEU A 450 4.26 0.71 -27.93
CA LEU A 450 4.82 0.28 -26.65
C LEU A 450 5.74 -0.95 -26.74
N SER A 451 5.68 -1.69 -27.85
CA SER A 451 6.61 -2.80 -28.14
C SER A 451 8.08 -2.36 -28.18
N SER A 452 8.32 -1.06 -28.40
CA SER A 452 9.68 -0.52 -28.54
C SER A 452 10.30 -0.04 -27.22
N VAL A 453 9.61 -0.22 -26.07
CA VAL A 453 10.10 0.17 -24.75
C VAL A 453 10.85 -1.01 -24.10
N PRO A 454 12.18 -0.98 -24.02
CA PRO A 454 12.98 -2.20 -23.81
C PRO A 454 12.96 -2.76 -22.39
N LYS A 455 12.77 -1.91 -21.37
CA LYS A 455 12.84 -2.30 -19.95
C LYS A 455 11.48 -2.37 -19.26
N LEU A 456 10.39 -2.36 -20.01
CA LEU A 456 9.04 -2.34 -19.45
C LEU A 456 8.79 -3.61 -18.61
N THR A 457 8.45 -3.43 -17.34
CA THR A 457 8.20 -4.52 -16.39
C THR A 457 6.73 -4.66 -16.02
N LYS A 458 6.02 -3.53 -15.96
CA LYS A 458 4.57 -3.50 -15.77
C LYS A 458 3.97 -2.52 -16.76
N LEU A 459 2.97 -3.00 -17.48
CA LEU A 459 2.16 -2.22 -18.40
C LEU A 459 0.71 -2.29 -17.96
N SER A 460 0.09 -1.14 -17.73
CA SER A 460 -1.36 -1.00 -17.61
C SER A 460 -1.88 -0.23 -18.82
N ILE A 461 -2.78 -0.84 -19.59
CA ILE A 461 -3.51 -0.21 -20.68
C ILE A 461 -4.99 -0.57 -20.50
N CYS A 462 -5.65 0.21 -19.65
CA CYS A 462 -7.04 -0.04 -19.24
C CYS A 462 -8.03 0.80 -20.06
N ASP A 463 -9.28 0.31 -20.14
CA ASP A 463 -10.39 0.97 -20.86
C ASP A 463 -10.08 1.32 -22.34
N ALA A 464 -9.09 0.67 -22.95
CA ALA A 464 -8.68 0.88 -24.33
C ALA A 464 -9.48 0.01 -25.30
N VAL A 465 -9.61 0.47 -26.56
CA VAL A 465 -10.28 -0.23 -27.65
C VAL A 465 -9.30 -1.20 -28.31
N LEU A 466 -8.94 -2.26 -27.59
CA LEU A 466 -8.00 -3.29 -28.04
C LEU A 466 -8.71 -4.51 -28.62
N THR A 467 -8.33 -4.92 -29.83
CA THR A 467 -8.79 -6.17 -30.46
C THR A 467 -7.76 -7.29 -30.30
N SER A 468 -8.11 -8.51 -30.69
CA SER A 468 -7.17 -9.65 -30.70
C SER A 468 -5.91 -9.35 -31.54
N TYR A 469 -6.05 -8.54 -32.60
CA TYR A 469 -4.94 -8.10 -33.44
C TYR A 469 -3.87 -7.33 -32.64
N ALA A 470 -4.26 -6.56 -31.62
CA ALA A 470 -3.31 -5.87 -30.75
C ALA A 470 -2.39 -6.86 -30.03
N LEU A 471 -2.96 -7.93 -29.46
CA LEU A 471 -2.20 -8.95 -28.73
C LEU A 471 -1.31 -9.76 -29.67
N ASP A 472 -1.78 -10.07 -30.88
CA ASP A 472 -1.01 -10.81 -31.88
C ASP A 472 0.21 -10.01 -32.40
N MET A 473 0.06 -8.70 -32.55
CA MET A 473 1.13 -7.81 -33.05
C MET A 473 2.05 -7.27 -31.96
N PHE A 474 1.67 -7.40 -30.68
CA PHE A 474 2.45 -6.89 -29.58
C PHE A 474 3.75 -7.67 -29.42
N LYS A 475 4.89 -7.02 -29.69
CA LYS A 475 6.19 -7.63 -29.41
C LYS A 475 6.52 -7.39 -27.95
N VAL A 476 6.23 -8.40 -27.15
CA VAL A 476 6.37 -8.34 -25.70
C VAL A 476 7.83 -8.14 -25.28
N PRO A 477 8.14 -7.10 -24.49
CA PRO A 477 9.48 -6.93 -23.91
C PRO A 477 9.83 -8.11 -22.98
N GLU A 478 11.06 -8.61 -23.05
CA GLU A 478 11.50 -9.77 -22.23
C GLU A 478 11.40 -9.51 -20.72
N THR A 479 11.43 -8.23 -20.32
CA THR A 479 11.35 -7.80 -18.93
C THR A 479 9.92 -7.74 -18.39
N LEU A 480 8.89 -7.87 -19.25
CA LEU A 480 7.49 -7.68 -18.87
C LEU A 480 7.04 -8.82 -17.93
N LYS A 481 6.51 -8.45 -16.77
CA LYS A 481 6.03 -9.37 -15.73
C LYS A 481 4.55 -9.23 -15.45
N LEU A 482 3.98 -8.05 -15.68
CA LEU A 482 2.58 -7.77 -15.43
C LEU A 482 1.99 -6.95 -16.58
N MET A 483 0.84 -7.38 -17.07
CA MET A 483 0.03 -6.68 -18.06
C MET A 483 -1.40 -6.55 -17.56
N ASP A 484 -1.84 -5.32 -17.34
CA ASP A 484 -3.20 -5.00 -16.89
C ASP A 484 -4.01 -4.48 -18.08
N LEU A 485 -5.06 -5.23 -18.43
CA LEU A 485 -5.94 -5.00 -19.59
C LEU A 485 -7.39 -4.75 -19.16
N ARG A 486 -7.62 -4.45 -17.88
CA ARG A 486 -8.98 -4.25 -17.35
C ARG A 486 -9.74 -3.18 -18.14
N GLY A 487 -10.98 -3.49 -18.47
CA GLY A 487 -11.82 -2.61 -19.28
C GLY A 487 -11.58 -2.66 -20.79
N CYS A 488 -10.69 -3.52 -21.31
CA CYS A 488 -10.54 -3.77 -22.74
C CYS A 488 -11.60 -4.79 -23.25
N TRP A 489 -12.87 -4.37 -23.25
CA TRP A 489 -14.03 -5.24 -23.45
C TRP A 489 -14.14 -5.94 -24.83
N LEU A 490 -13.34 -5.53 -25.81
CA LEU A 490 -13.29 -6.18 -27.13
C LEU A 490 -12.43 -7.45 -27.14
N LEU A 491 -11.58 -7.66 -26.12
CA LEU A 491 -10.79 -8.86 -25.98
C LEU A 491 -11.65 -10.01 -25.47
N THR A 492 -11.66 -11.12 -26.19
CA THR A 492 -12.36 -12.32 -25.75
C THR A 492 -11.50 -13.11 -24.75
N LYS A 493 -12.15 -13.99 -23.98
CA LYS A 493 -11.44 -14.90 -23.07
C LYS A 493 -10.42 -15.78 -23.79
N GLU A 494 -10.72 -16.21 -25.01
CA GLU A 494 -9.82 -17.05 -25.81
C GLU A 494 -8.59 -16.28 -26.26
N ASP A 495 -8.74 -15.01 -26.68
CA ASP A 495 -7.61 -14.15 -27.07
C ASP A 495 -6.62 -13.98 -25.90
N ILE A 496 -7.14 -13.70 -24.70
CA ILE A 496 -6.34 -13.52 -23.49
C ILE A 496 -5.66 -14.83 -23.08
N LEU A 497 -6.38 -15.95 -23.08
CA LEU A 497 -5.79 -17.25 -22.74
C LEU A 497 -4.73 -17.69 -23.77
N SER A 498 -4.94 -17.38 -25.06
CA SER A 498 -3.95 -17.61 -26.11
C SER A 498 -2.66 -16.84 -25.82
N PHE A 499 -2.77 -15.53 -25.53
CA PHE A 499 -1.65 -14.70 -25.13
C PHE A 499 -0.93 -15.24 -23.88
N CYS A 500 -1.66 -15.62 -22.84
CA CYS A 500 -1.09 -16.20 -21.62
C CYS A 500 -0.34 -17.52 -21.87
N ARG A 501 -0.82 -18.37 -22.79
CA ARG A 501 -0.12 -19.62 -23.16
C ARG A 501 1.21 -19.34 -23.86
N ASN A 502 1.26 -18.30 -24.68
CA ASN A 502 2.49 -17.88 -25.38
C ASN A 502 3.47 -17.15 -24.44
N HIS A 503 2.97 -16.57 -23.34
CA HIS A 503 3.75 -15.79 -22.38
C HIS A 503 3.46 -16.20 -20.92
N PRO A 504 3.80 -17.43 -20.50
CA PRO A 504 3.44 -17.98 -19.18
C PRO A 504 4.07 -17.26 -17.99
N GLN A 505 5.13 -16.48 -18.22
CA GLN A 505 5.81 -15.69 -17.20
C GLN A 505 5.10 -14.37 -16.84
N ILE A 506 4.07 -13.98 -17.60
CA ILE A 506 3.39 -12.68 -17.47
C ILE A 506 2.08 -12.86 -16.70
N GLU A 507 1.94 -12.13 -15.61
CA GLU A 507 0.64 -11.99 -14.93
C GLU A 507 -0.25 -11.07 -15.75
N VAL A 508 -1.34 -11.62 -16.31
CA VAL A 508 -2.34 -10.83 -17.05
C VAL A 508 -3.56 -10.60 -16.16
N ARG A 509 -3.95 -9.33 -16.03
CA ARG A 509 -5.15 -8.92 -15.28
C ARG A 509 -6.24 -8.48 -16.24
N HIS A 510 -7.37 -9.17 -16.19
CA HIS A 510 -8.58 -8.84 -16.94
C HIS A 510 -9.82 -9.33 -16.16
N GLU A 511 -10.99 -8.74 -16.38
CA GLU A 511 -12.23 -9.16 -15.71
C GLU A 511 -12.59 -10.63 -15.98
N LEU A 512 -12.27 -11.12 -17.17
CA LEU A 512 -12.53 -12.50 -17.60
C LEU A 512 -11.52 -13.51 -17.05
N VAL A 513 -10.33 -13.06 -16.63
CA VAL A 513 -9.18 -13.91 -16.31
C VAL A 513 -8.28 -13.21 -15.28
N THR A 514 -8.09 -13.83 -14.12
CA THR A 514 -6.98 -13.51 -13.20
C THR A 514 -6.10 -14.75 -13.11
N VAL A 515 -5.11 -14.84 -14.00
CA VAL A 515 -4.16 -15.97 -14.00
C VAL A 515 -2.88 -15.51 -13.33
N LEU A 516 -2.60 -16.09 -12.16
CA LEU A 516 -1.29 -16.03 -11.53
C LEU A 516 -0.37 -17.02 -12.27
N PRO A 517 0.90 -16.67 -12.55
CA PRO A 517 1.78 -17.57 -13.27
C PRO A 517 2.04 -18.86 -12.46
N PHE A 518 1.85 -20.01 -13.12
CA PHE A 518 2.01 -21.43 -12.73
C PHE A 518 0.76 -22.22 -12.27
N GLU A 519 0.00 -22.73 -13.24
CA GLU A 519 -0.52 -24.10 -13.23
C GLU A 519 -0.34 -24.70 -14.65
N GLU A 520 0.57 -25.66 -14.81
CA GLU A 520 0.68 -26.45 -16.03
C GLU A 520 -0.32 -27.61 -16.00
N ASN A 521 -1.15 -27.64 -17.05
CA ASN A 521 -2.19 -28.62 -17.33
C ASN A 521 -1.66 -30.07 -17.42
N GLY A 522 -2.39 -31.00 -16.82
CA GLY A 522 -2.43 -32.39 -17.24
C GLY A 522 -3.74 -32.69 -17.96
N HIS A 523 -3.72 -32.80 -19.29
CA HIS A 523 -4.78 -33.45 -20.06
C HIS A 523 -4.51 -34.96 -20.16
N HIS A 524 -5.50 -35.80 -19.86
CA HIS A 524 -6.11 -36.71 -20.85
C HIS A 524 -7.30 -37.50 -20.26
N HIS A 525 -8.41 -37.44 -21.02
CA HIS A 525 -9.56 -38.34 -21.18
C HIS A 525 -9.87 -39.41 -20.12
N HIS A 526 -11.11 -39.41 -19.62
CA HIS A 526 -12.11 -40.43 -19.96
C HIS A 526 -13.54 -39.94 -19.64
N SER A 527 -14.46 -40.31 -20.52
CA SER A 527 -15.89 -39.96 -20.55
C SER A 527 -16.77 -41.00 -19.83
N SER A 528 -17.62 -40.51 -18.90
CA SER A 528 -19.02 -40.91 -18.61
C SER A 528 -19.38 -42.37 -18.20
N PRO A 529 -20.59 -42.70 -17.67
CA PRO A 529 -21.58 -41.95 -16.87
C PRO A 529 -22.18 -42.74 -15.66
N SER A 530 -23.05 -42.06 -14.89
CA SER A 530 -24.31 -42.57 -14.29
C SER A 530 -24.38 -43.05 -12.81
N ARG A 531 -25.56 -42.72 -12.25
CA ARG A 531 -26.34 -43.31 -11.13
C ARG A 531 -26.28 -42.66 -9.74
N LEU A 532 -27.31 -41.83 -9.51
CA LEU A 532 -28.37 -42.02 -8.50
C LEU A 532 -28.03 -42.96 -7.33
N THR A 533 -28.08 -42.42 -6.10
CA THR A 533 -29.17 -42.75 -5.16
C THR A 533 -29.33 -41.66 -4.12
N SER A 534 -30.58 -41.22 -3.99
CA SER A 534 -31.16 -40.41 -2.93
C SER A 534 -31.33 -41.20 -1.64
N ARG A 535 -31.23 -40.54 -0.49
CA ARG A 535 -32.10 -40.81 0.66
C ARG A 535 -32.41 -39.52 1.42
N THR A 536 -33.69 -39.21 1.36
CA THR A 536 -34.46 -38.12 1.95
C THR A 536 -34.79 -38.41 3.41
N THR A 537 -34.86 -37.35 4.24
CA THR A 537 -35.95 -37.16 5.22
C THR A 537 -36.36 -35.68 5.22
N GLN A 538 -37.63 -35.46 4.89
CA GLN A 538 -38.32 -34.17 4.79
C GLN A 538 -38.86 -33.73 6.15
N ALA A 539 -38.86 -32.41 6.41
CA ALA A 539 -39.92 -31.76 7.17
C ALA A 539 -40.05 -30.26 6.78
N THR A 540 -41.00 -30.04 5.87
CA THR A 540 -41.95 -28.90 5.74
C THR A 540 -41.50 -27.44 5.60
N ARG A 541 -41.99 -26.88 4.47
CA ARG A 541 -41.93 -25.51 3.92
C ARG A 541 -42.97 -24.54 4.52
N LYS A 542 -42.64 -23.24 4.46
CA LYS A 542 -43.45 -22.12 3.89
C LYS A 542 -42.47 -21.01 3.48
N LYS A 543 -42.02 -20.90 2.23
CA LYS A 543 -42.59 -20.16 1.06
C LYS A 543 -42.76 -18.64 1.31
N GLU A 544 -41.73 -17.88 0.97
CA GLU A 544 -41.83 -16.56 0.34
C GLU A 544 -40.86 -16.52 -0.85
N GLN A 545 -41.36 -16.11 -2.01
CA GLN A 545 -40.64 -16.02 -3.28
C GLN A 545 -40.27 -14.57 -3.53
N THR A 546 -39.00 -14.31 -3.85
CA THR A 546 -38.58 -13.11 -4.60
C THR A 546 -37.68 -13.55 -5.78
N PRO A 547 -37.78 -12.89 -6.95
CA PRO A 547 -37.26 -13.43 -8.21
C PRO A 547 -35.78 -13.12 -8.44
N LEU A 548 -35.11 -14.05 -9.11
CA LEU A 548 -33.78 -13.92 -9.70
C LEU A 548 -33.75 -12.74 -10.68
N SER A 549 -32.71 -11.90 -10.57
CA SER A 549 -32.43 -10.79 -11.50
C SER A 549 -31.98 -11.29 -12.88
N PRO A 550 -32.30 -10.56 -13.96
CA PRO A 550 -31.98 -10.96 -15.32
C PRO A 550 -30.50 -10.76 -15.65
N SER A 551 -30.00 -11.63 -16.53
CA SER A 551 -28.71 -11.53 -17.21
C SER A 551 -28.43 -10.12 -17.72
N PHE A 552 -27.26 -9.58 -17.36
CA PHE A 552 -26.75 -8.33 -17.93
C PHE A 552 -26.47 -8.54 -19.43
N VAL A 553 -27.27 -7.90 -20.28
CA VAL A 553 -27.02 -7.79 -21.72
C VAL A 553 -26.50 -6.38 -21.97
N ASP A 554 -25.24 -6.26 -22.38
CA ASP A 554 -24.65 -4.96 -22.75
C ASP A 554 -25.35 -4.43 -24.01
N GLN A 555 -26.06 -3.31 -23.87
CA GLN A 555 -26.81 -2.70 -24.97
C GLN A 555 -25.90 -2.06 -26.04
N ARG A 556 -24.58 -1.96 -25.81
CA ARG A 556 -23.61 -1.47 -26.80
C ARG A 556 -23.25 -2.51 -27.87
N MET A 557 -23.49 -3.80 -27.59
CA MET A 557 -23.36 -4.87 -28.59
C MET A 557 -24.48 -4.86 -29.63
N LYS A 558 -25.42 -3.91 -29.54
CA LYS A 558 -26.62 -3.84 -30.37
C LYS A 558 -26.46 -2.98 -31.62
N TYR A 559 -25.39 -2.20 -31.73
CA TYR A 559 -25.19 -1.24 -32.81
C TYR A 559 -23.83 -1.45 -33.47
N SER A 560 -23.81 -1.36 -34.79
CA SER A 560 -22.59 -1.32 -35.59
C SER A 560 -21.85 0.02 -35.43
N ARG A 561 -20.57 0.07 -35.80
CA ARG A 561 -19.74 1.29 -35.76
C ARG A 561 -20.38 2.47 -36.51
N ASP A 562 -21.01 2.19 -37.65
CA ASP A 562 -21.66 3.22 -38.48
C ASP A 562 -22.94 3.78 -37.82
N GLU A 563 -23.66 2.96 -37.04
CA GLU A 563 -24.85 3.38 -36.29
C GLU A 563 -24.48 4.23 -35.06
N LEU A 564 -23.36 3.93 -34.41
CA LEU A 564 -22.86 4.75 -33.29
C LEU A 564 -22.37 6.14 -33.74
N LEU A 565 -21.73 6.22 -34.91
CA LEU A 565 -21.33 7.49 -35.52
C LEU A 565 -22.55 8.32 -35.95
N ALA A 566 -23.62 7.69 -36.46
CA ALA A 566 -24.86 8.37 -36.80
C ALA A 566 -25.58 8.96 -35.58
N LEU A 567 -25.53 8.28 -34.42
CA LEU A 567 -26.11 8.77 -33.16
C LEU A 567 -25.33 9.95 -32.56
N GLN A 568 -24.03 10.08 -32.86
CA GLN A 568 -23.18 11.16 -32.36
C GLN A 568 -23.52 12.53 -32.97
N PHE A 569 -24.19 12.56 -34.13
CA PHE A 569 -24.57 13.79 -34.84
C PHE A 569 -26.07 14.13 -34.80
N MET A 570 -26.87 13.40 -34.02
CA MET A 570 -28.28 13.76 -33.81
C MET A 570 -28.40 14.85 -32.74
N SER A 571 -28.69 16.07 -33.16
CA SER A 571 -29.10 17.15 -32.26
C SER A 571 -30.50 16.86 -31.69
N LEU A 572 -30.57 16.64 -30.37
CA LEU A 572 -31.82 16.50 -29.63
C LEU A 572 -32.60 17.83 -29.61
N PRO A 573 -33.93 17.83 -29.85
CA PRO A 573 -34.74 19.03 -29.67
C PRO A 573 -34.86 19.40 -28.18
N LEU A 574 -34.67 20.68 -27.86
CA LEU A 574 -34.91 21.28 -26.54
C LEU A 574 -36.33 20.99 -26.05
N ALA A 575 -36.45 20.24 -24.95
CA ALA A 575 -37.72 20.04 -24.26
C ALA A 575 -38.18 21.35 -23.60
N LYS A 576 -39.34 21.86 -24.05
CA LYS A 576 -40.06 22.96 -23.39
C LYS A 576 -40.43 22.56 -21.96
N ARG A 577 -40.10 23.42 -21.00
CA ARG A 577 -40.65 23.38 -19.64
C ARG A 577 -42.05 23.98 -19.67
N ASP A 578 -43.07 23.14 -19.47
CA ASP A 578 -44.41 23.61 -19.10
C ASP A 578 -44.46 23.86 -17.58
N ASN A 579 -44.65 25.12 -17.22
CA ASN A 579 -45.21 25.55 -15.95
C ASN A 579 -46.74 25.35 -15.98
N SER A 580 -47.37 25.24 -14.80
CA SER A 580 -48.83 25.16 -14.49
C SER A 580 -49.29 23.71 -14.20
N ILE A 581 -49.98 23.33 -13.11
CA ILE A 581 -50.84 23.99 -12.12
C ILE A 581 -50.87 23.18 -10.80
N LEU A 582 -51.12 23.94 -9.72
CA LEU A 582 -51.49 23.65 -8.33
C LEU A 582 -52.33 22.38 -8.03
N GLU A 583 -52.03 21.70 -6.92
CA GLU A 583 -52.70 21.86 -5.60
C GLU A 583 -51.82 21.31 -4.46
#